data_AF-A0AAN6S7Q7-F1
#
_entry.id   AF-A0AAN6S7Q7-F1
#
_cell.length_a   1.000
_cell.length_b   1.000
_cell.length_c   1.000
_cell.angle_alpha   90.00
_cell.angle_beta   90.00
_cell.angle_gamma   90.00
#
_symmetry.space_group_name_H-M   'P 1'
#
loop_
_entity.id
_entity.type
_entity.pdbx_description
1 polymer ?
#
loop_
_entity_poly.entity_id
_entity_poly.type
_entity_poly.pdbx_seq_one_letter_code
_entity_poly.pdbx_strand_id
1 'polypeptide(L)'
;MALFFSVATLAGAFGGILARGIAEMNGVGGRSAWAWIFILEGVLSKLVSMSAYWFIYDYPATARFLTEKERDEVQRGLTADNGHLGNNDFNMKYVWQAIGDWKIYVHMVIRMAGFCLIYSFSLFLPTII
;
A
#
# COMPACT_ATOMS: atom_id res chain seq x y z
N MET A 1 -2.07 8.05 5.67
CA MET A 1 -2.97 7.04 5.07
C MET A 1 -3.76 7.53 3.87
N ALA A 2 -4.27 8.78 3.86
CA ALA A 2 -5.03 9.31 2.71
C ALA A 2 -4.27 9.18 1.37
N LEU A 3 -3.00 9.59 1.32
CA LEU A 3 -2.17 9.47 0.11
C LEU A 3 -2.04 8.02 -0.40
N PHE A 4 -1.82 7.05 0.49
CA PHE A 4 -1.73 5.64 0.11
C PHE A 4 -3.02 5.13 -0.52
N PHE A 5 -4.17 5.46 0.07
CA PHE A 5 -5.47 5.09 -0.49
C PHE A 5 -5.78 5.83 -1.79
N SER A 6 -5.43 7.11 -1.90
CA SER A 6 -5.63 7.89 -3.13
C SER A 6 -4.86 7.30 -4.31
N VAL A 7 -3.61 6.87 -4.10
CA VAL A 7 -2.82 6.20 -5.14
C VAL A 7 -3.45 4.86 -5.54
N ALA A 8 -3.96 4.09 -4.59
CA ALA A 8 -4.66 2.83 -4.88
C ALA A 8 -5.94 3.06 -5.72
N THR A 9 -6.75 4.07 -5.38
CA THR A 9 -7.93 4.44 -6.17
C THR A 9 -7.55 4.92 -7.56
N LEU A 10 -6.48 5.72 -7.67
CA LEU A 10 -5.97 6.22 -8.95
C LEU A 10 -5.50 5.07 -9.85
N ALA A 11 -4.75 4.11 -9.30
CA ALA A 11 -4.33 2.91 -10.03
C ALA A 11 -5.54 2.11 -10.54
N GLY A 12 -6.58 1.97 -9.71
CA GLY A 12 -7.84 1.33 -10.10
C GLY A 12 -8.55 2.05 -11.27
N ALA A 13 -8.57 3.38 -11.25
CA ALA A 13 -9.18 4.18 -12.32
C ALA A 13 -8.45 4.04 -13.67
N PHE A 14 -7.12 3.96 -13.66
CA PHE A 14 -6.32 3.78 -14.87
C PHE A 14 -6.25 2.34 -15.39
N GLY A 15 -6.56 1.35 -14.54
CA GLY A 15 -6.52 -0.07 -14.91
C GLY A 15 -7.41 -0.41 -16.12
N GLY A 16 -8.59 0.21 -16.23
CA GLY A 16 -9.51 -0.03 -17.35
C GLY A 16 -9.00 0.51 -18.69
N ILE A 17 -8.36 1.69 -18.69
CA ILE A 17 -7.78 2.30 -19.90
C ILE A 17 -6.56 1.49 -20.36
N LEU A 18 -5.71 1.09 -19.41
CA LEU A 18 -4.58 0.20 -19.68
C LEU A 18 -5.04 -1.14 -20.25
N ALA A 19 -6.09 -1.75 -19.70
CA ALA A 19 -6.64 -3.01 -20.21
C ALA A 19 -7.12 -2.88 -21.67
N ARG A 20 -7.76 -1.75 -22.01
CA ARG A 20 -8.18 -1.46 -23.40
C ARG A 20 -6.99 -1.26 -24.33
N GLY A 21 -5.94 -0.55 -23.90
CA GLY A 21 -4.71 -0.39 -24.67
C GLY A 21 -3.99 -1.73 -24.92
N ILE A 22 -3.97 -2.63 -23.93
CA ILE A 22 -3.36 -3.96 -24.06
C ILE A 22 -4.20 -4.88 -24.96
N ALA A 23 -5.52 -4.75 -24.96
CA ALA A 23 -6.39 -5.50 -25.87
C ALA A 23 -6.08 -5.21 -27.36
N GLU A 24 -5.69 -3.98 -27.69
CA GLU A 24 -5.27 -3.59 -29.04
C GLU A 24 -3.86 -4.08 -29.41
N MET A 25 -3.04 -4.53 -28.45
CA MET A 25 -1.71 -5.10 -28.69
C MET A 25 -1.73 -6.59 -29.09
N ASN A 26 -2.89 -7.15 -29.39
CA ASN A 26 -3.02 -8.55 -29.79
C ASN A 26 -2.35 -8.79 -31.16
N GLY A 27 -1.25 -9.55 -31.18
CA GLY A 27 -0.43 -9.78 -32.39
C GLY A 27 0.83 -8.92 -32.47
N VAL A 28 1.03 -7.96 -31.57
CA VAL A 28 2.29 -7.20 -31.47
C VAL A 28 3.40 -8.14 -30.98
N GLY A 29 4.44 -8.32 -31.80
CA GLY A 29 5.55 -9.23 -31.50
C GLY A 29 5.19 -10.73 -31.54
N GLY A 30 4.07 -11.10 -32.18
CA GLY A 30 3.62 -12.50 -32.29
C GLY A 30 3.13 -13.12 -30.98
N ARG A 31 2.82 -12.30 -29.97
CA ARG A 31 2.33 -12.73 -28.65
C ARG A 31 0.89 -12.29 -28.43
N SER A 32 0.16 -13.07 -27.63
CA SER A 32 -1.20 -12.72 -27.23
C SER A 32 -1.21 -11.53 -26.27
N ALA A 33 -2.29 -10.75 -26.29
CA ALA A 33 -2.47 -9.58 -25.42
C ALA A 33 -2.25 -9.89 -23.92
N TRP A 34 -2.60 -11.09 -23.46
CA TRP A 34 -2.43 -11.50 -22.06
C TRP A 34 -0.95 -11.56 -21.62
N ALA A 35 -0.03 -11.94 -22.51
CA ALA A 35 1.40 -11.95 -22.20
C ALA A 35 1.97 -10.52 -22.00
N TRP A 36 1.42 -9.54 -22.71
CA TRP A 36 1.82 -8.14 -22.60
C TRP A 36 1.44 -7.52 -21.24
N ILE A 37 0.37 -8.00 -20.59
CA ILE A 37 0.00 -7.58 -19.23
C ILE A 37 1.15 -7.85 -18.26
N PHE A 38 1.64 -9.09 -18.21
CA PHE A 38 2.74 -9.48 -17.32
C PHE A 38 4.06 -8.78 -17.65
N ILE A 39 4.34 -8.57 -18.93
CA ILE A 39 5.57 -7.89 -19.36
C ILE A 39 5.55 -6.43 -18.90
N LEU A 40 4.46 -5.72 -19.14
CA LEU A 40 4.33 -4.31 -18.75
C LEU A 40 4.36 -4.13 -17.23
N GLU A 41 3.63 -4.98 -16.51
CA GLU A 41 3.60 -4.96 -15.05
C GLU A 41 4.98 -5.28 -14.44
N GLY A 42 5.68 -6.28 -15.00
CA GLY A 42 7.03 -6.65 -14.57
C GLY A 42 8.06 -5.55 -14.82
N VAL A 43 7.99 -4.87 -15.97
CA VAL A 43 8.88 -3.73 -16.29
C VAL A 43 8.62 -2.56 -15.36
N LEU A 44 7.36 -2.19 -15.16
CA LEU A 44 6.97 -1.11 -14.24
C LEU A 44 7.43 -1.41 -12.81
N SER A 45 7.19 -2.63 -12.31
CA SER A 45 7.62 -3.05 -10.97
C SER A 45 9.13 -2.97 -10.81
N LYS A 46 9.89 -3.36 -11.83
CA LYS A 46 11.35 -3.27 -11.80
C LYS A 46 11.84 -1.82 -11.78
N LEU A 47 11.22 -0.93 -12.56
CA LEU A 47 11.55 0.51 -12.57
C LEU A 47 11.26 1.15 -11.21
N VAL A 48 10.10 0.86 -10.62
CA VAL A 48 9.73 1.34 -9.28
C VAL A 48 10.68 0.79 -8.21
N SER A 49 11.07 -0.48 -8.30
CA SER A 49 12.04 -1.07 -7.38
C SER A 49 13.43 -0.43 -7.49
N MET A 50 13.89 -0.15 -8.72
CA MET A 50 15.16 0.55 -8.92
C MET A 50 15.13 1.98 -8.39
N SER A 51 14.02 2.72 -8.59
CA SER A 51 13.89 4.08 -8.08
C SER A 51 13.74 4.10 -6.56
N ALA A 52 13.06 3.12 -5.97
CA ALA A 52 12.90 3.00 -4.52
C ALA A 52 14.26 2.96 -3.80
N TYR A 53 15.29 2.33 -4.38
CA TYR A 53 16.64 2.33 -3.83
C TYR A 53 17.24 3.74 -3.65
N TRP A 54 16.83 4.73 -4.46
CA TRP A 54 17.30 6.11 -4.36
C TRP A 54 16.39 7.04 -3.53
N PHE A 55 15.11 6.69 -3.43
CA PHE A 55 14.10 7.54 -2.75
C PHE A 55 13.79 7.10 -1.33
N ILE A 56 13.98 5.83 -0.96
CA ILE A 56 13.73 5.33 0.39
C ILE A 56 14.97 5.56 1.25
N TYR A 57 14.83 6.43 2.25
CA TYR A 57 15.82 6.64 3.30
C TYR A 57 15.27 6.11 4.62
N ASP A 58 15.96 5.15 5.24
CA ASP A 58 15.49 4.43 6.43
C ASP A 58 15.42 5.30 7.71
N TYR A 59 16.12 6.44 7.73
CA TYR A 59 16.15 7.33 8.89
C TYR A 59 15.99 8.79 8.47
N PRO A 60 15.32 9.63 9.30
CA PRO A 60 15.23 11.07 9.07
C PRO A 60 16.62 11.75 9.04
N ALA A 61 17.64 11.09 9.58
CA ALA A 61 19.04 11.53 9.54
C ALA A 61 19.69 11.38 8.15
N THR A 62 19.27 10.38 7.35
CA THR A 62 19.79 10.13 5.99
C THR A 62 18.92 10.76 4.89
N ALA A 63 17.74 11.26 5.23
CA ALA A 63 16.83 11.91 4.29
C ALA A 63 17.38 13.26 3.79
N ARG A 64 17.92 13.28 2.57
CA ARG A 64 18.42 14.50 1.90
C ARG A 64 17.33 15.50 1.49
N PHE A 65 16.06 15.16 1.69
CA PHE A 65 14.91 15.99 1.33
C PHE A 65 14.44 16.93 2.46
N LEU A 66 14.87 16.72 3.71
CA LEU A 66 14.43 17.53 4.85
C LEU A 66 15.41 18.67 5.15
N THR A 67 14.89 19.88 5.33
CA THR A 67 15.64 21.01 5.89
C THR A 67 15.97 20.72 7.36
N GLU A 68 17.06 21.28 7.92
CA GLU A 68 17.46 21.01 9.31
C GLU A 68 16.34 21.25 10.33
N LYS A 69 15.48 22.25 10.10
CA LYS A 69 14.32 22.56 10.96
C LYS A 69 13.21 21.50 10.87
N GLU A 70 12.96 20.95 9.69
CA GLU A 70 11.95 19.89 9.49
C GLU A 70 12.44 18.56 10.03
N ARG A 71 13.75 18.30 9.92
CA ARG A 71 14.38 17.11 10.51
C ARG A 71 14.26 17.12 12.03
N ASP A 72 14.44 18.28 12.67
CA ASP A 72 14.31 18.41 14.12
C ASP A 72 12.86 18.26 14.60
N GLU A 73 11.89 18.77 13.83
CA GLU A 73 10.46 18.56 14.09
C GLU A 73 10.06 17.09 13.95
N VAL A 74 10.53 16.41 12.90
CA VAL A 74 10.27 14.99 12.67
C VAL A 74 10.95 14.14 13.75
N GLN A 75 12.16 14.47 14.16
CA GLN A 75 12.85 13.81 15.27
C GLN A 75 12.12 14.02 16.60
N ARG A 76 11.58 15.23 16.84
CA ARG A 76 10.75 15.52 18.02
C ARG A 76 9.45 14.72 17.99
N GLY A 77 8.79 14.64 16.85
CA GLY A 77 7.61 13.80 16.63
C GLY A 77 7.90 12.32 16.88
N LEU A 78 8.98 11.79 16.30
CA LEU A 78 9.45 10.43 16.53
C LEU A 78 9.79 10.17 18.00
N THR A 79 10.38 11.13 18.71
CA THR A 79 10.71 10.98 20.14
C THR A 79 9.45 11.03 21.02
N ALA A 80 8.46 11.85 20.65
CA ALA A 80 7.16 11.89 21.33
C ALA A 80 6.36 10.58 21.10
N ASP A 81 6.41 10.02 19.90
CA ASP A 81 5.78 8.73 19.56
C ASP A 81 6.53 7.55 20.21
N ASN A 82 7.87 7.63 20.28
CA ASN A 82 8.72 6.69 21.03
C ASN A 82 8.62 6.86 22.56
N GLY A 83 7.99 7.92 23.06
CA GLY A 83 7.85 8.18 24.50
C GLY A 83 7.09 7.09 25.28
N HIS A 84 6.35 6.22 24.57
CA HIS A 84 5.68 5.05 25.15
C HIS A 84 6.40 3.71 24.87
N LEU A 85 7.43 3.71 24.02
CA LEU A 85 8.16 2.54 23.53
C LEU A 85 9.67 2.79 23.57
N GLY A 86 10.16 3.35 24.68
CA GLY A 86 11.55 3.79 24.86
C GLY A 86 12.63 2.72 24.84
N ASN A 87 12.34 1.49 24.38
CA ASN A 87 13.34 0.49 24.04
C ASN A 87 12.81 -0.34 22.87
N ASN A 88 13.65 -0.56 21.86
CA ASN A 88 13.45 -1.51 20.76
C ASN A 88 13.44 -2.98 21.23
N ASP A 89 13.02 -3.23 22.48
CA ASP A 89 12.87 -4.57 23.03
C ASP A 89 11.49 -5.07 22.63
N PHE A 90 11.45 -5.92 21.60
CA PHE A 90 10.27 -6.69 21.24
C PHE A 90 9.78 -7.46 22.48
N ASN A 91 8.77 -6.92 23.15
CA ASN A 91 8.26 -7.50 24.39
C ASN A 91 6.97 -8.26 24.09
N MET A 92 7.03 -9.58 24.20
CA MET A 92 5.90 -10.49 23.99
C MET A 92 4.69 -10.12 24.87
N LYS A 93 4.89 -9.39 25.96
CA LYS A 93 3.82 -8.84 26.80
C LYS A 93 2.85 -7.94 26.02
N TYR A 94 3.34 -7.11 25.11
CA TYR A 94 2.47 -6.24 24.29
C TYR A 94 1.63 -7.04 23.30
N VAL A 95 2.12 -8.18 22.81
CA VAL A 95 1.36 -9.08 21.94
C VAL A 95 0.18 -9.69 22.69
N TRP A 96 0.41 -10.20 23.90
CA TRP A 96 -0.67 -10.74 24.74
C TRP A 96 -1.68 -9.66 25.17
N GLN A 97 -1.22 -8.44 25.43
CA GLN A 97 -2.11 -7.30 25.72
C GLN A 97 -2.97 -6.91 24.51
N ALA A 98 -2.39 -6.91 23.30
CA ALA A 98 -3.14 -6.67 22.08
C ALA A 98 -4.19 -7.78 21.84
N ILE A 99 -3.84 -9.06 22.02
CA ILE A 99 -4.79 -10.17 21.88
C ILE A 99 -5.95 -10.06 22.88
N GLY A 100 -5.72 -9.49 24.06
CA GLY A 100 -6.75 -9.30 25.09
C GLY A 100 -7.61 -8.04 24.93
N ASP A 101 -7.29 -7.13 24.01
CA ASP A 101 -8.01 -5.86 23.88
C ASP A 101 -9.31 -6.04 23.08
N TRP A 102 -10.45 -5.91 23.78
CA TRP A 102 -11.79 -5.99 23.20
C TRP A 102 -12.02 -4.98 22.04
N LYS A 103 -11.34 -3.82 22.07
CA LYS A 103 -11.47 -2.81 21.01
C LYS A 103 -10.95 -3.34 19.68
N ILE A 104 -9.93 -4.19 19.70
CA ILE A 104 -9.37 -4.79 18.48
C ILE A 104 -10.42 -5.69 17.83
N TYR A 105 -11.12 -6.52 18.62
CA TYR A 105 -12.19 -7.38 18.10
C TYR A 105 -13.37 -6.58 17.55
N VAL A 106 -13.77 -5.49 18.21
CA VAL A 106 -14.83 -4.61 17.70
C VAL A 106 -14.40 -3.98 16.37
N HIS A 107 -13.17 -3.47 16.27
CA HIS A 107 -12.64 -2.97 15.01
C HIS A 107 -12.53 -4.05 13.93
N MET A 108 -12.21 -5.29 14.28
CA MET A 108 -12.19 -6.43 13.36
C MET A 108 -13.58 -6.69 12.79
N VAL A 109 -14.63 -6.73 13.63
CA VAL A 109 -16.01 -6.96 13.18
C VAL A 109 -16.51 -5.83 12.28
N ILE A 110 -16.27 -4.57 12.67
CA ILE A 110 -16.65 -3.41 11.85
C ILE A 110 -15.95 -3.46 10.48
N ARG A 111 -14.65 -3.78 10.44
CA ARG A 111 -13.92 -3.94 9.17
C ARG A 111 -14.42 -5.13 8.36
N MET A 112 -14.70 -6.26 9.00
CA MET A 112 -15.24 -7.46 8.35
C MET A 112 -16.56 -7.15 7.63
N ALA A 113 -17.48 -6.44 8.29
CA ALA A 113 -18.73 -6.01 7.68
C ALA A 113 -18.49 -5.11 6.47
N GLY A 114 -17.57 -4.13 6.58
CA GLY A 114 -17.21 -3.26 5.47
C GLY A 114 -16.63 -4.01 4.26
N PHE A 115 -15.69 -4.93 4.48
CA PHE A 115 -15.11 -5.74 3.40
C PHE A 115 -16.12 -6.70 2.79
N CYS A 116 -16.95 -7.36 3.62
CA CYS A 116 -17.98 -8.29 3.17
C CYS A 116 -18.93 -7.64 2.16
N LEU A 117 -19.35 -6.39 2.41
CA LEU A 117 -20.21 -5.62 1.50
C LEU A 117 -19.51 -5.33 0.16
N ILE A 118 -18.25 -4.91 0.19
CA ILE A 118 -17.48 -4.58 -1.03
C ILE A 118 -17.29 -5.82 -1.92
N TYR A 119 -16.92 -6.96 -1.31
CA TYR A 119 -16.70 -8.20 -2.05
C TYR A 119 -18.02 -8.83 -2.53
N SER A 120 -19.08 -8.79 -1.72
CA SER A 120 -20.41 -9.25 -2.13
C SER A 120 -20.87 -8.45 -3.35
N PHE A 121 -20.77 -7.12 -3.31
CA PHE A 121 -21.14 -6.28 -4.44
C PHE A 121 -20.33 -6.65 -5.69
N SER A 122 -19.00 -6.81 -5.57
CA SER A 122 -18.13 -7.15 -6.71
C SER A 122 -18.39 -8.54 -7.29
N LEU A 123 -18.75 -9.54 -6.47
CA LEU A 123 -19.01 -10.91 -6.90
C LEU A 123 -20.42 -11.10 -7.49
N PHE A 124 -21.42 -10.39 -6.97
CA PHE A 124 -22.80 -10.49 -7.46
C PHE A 124 -23.09 -9.56 -8.64
N LEU A 125 -22.31 -8.49 -8.84
CA LEU A 125 -22.46 -7.61 -10.01
C LEU A 125 -22.47 -8.36 -11.36
N PRO A 126 -21.52 -9.28 -11.66
CA PRO A 126 -21.53 -10.01 -12.93
C PRO A 126 -22.63 -11.09 -13.04
N THR A 127 -23.34 -11.41 -11.96
CA THR A 127 -24.41 -12.43 -11.95
C THR A 127 -25.82 -11.81 -12.11
N ILE A 128 -25.95 -10.48 -11.94
CA ILE A 128 -27.22 -9.76 -12.02
C ILE A 128 -27.49 -9.18 -13.43
N ILE A 129 -26.45 -9.02 -14.25
CA ILE A 129 -26.53 -8.72 -15.70
C ILE A 129 -26.46 -10.00 -16.51
#